data_AF-A0A8T4DGT6-F1
#
_entry.id   AF-A0A8T4DGT6-F1
#
_cell.length_a   1.000
_cell.length_b   1.000
_cell.length_c   1.000
_cell.angle_alpha   90.00
_cell.angle_beta   90.00
_cell.angle_gamma   90.00
#
_symmetry.space_group_name_H-M   'P 1'
#
loop_
_entity.id
_entity.type
_entity.pdbx_description
1 polymer ?
#
loop_
_entity_poly.entity_id
_entity_poly.type
_entity_poly.pdbx_seq_one_letter_code
_entity_poly.pdbx_strand_id
1 'polypeptide(L)'
;MIFKHFVGKSTLKEGLTISRDFEGWFESPEKGCKRQIKLSFDDDKEVFATLRRLNNAVGHVQIKYETKKQKDFRKWLNEKFGGLGDDNIRNGLIEFHKLSRDAFKVEEIIEGEEKEPKLKIEKQYFHQEPEDLEEISTALSEIKDIITGIDFKFNEKQNYYNQKVKEGFLLRNWECEKRVIKELGLKCDFRRKKVQVEAEFGNARAYYQDYIKFLLAYNRGIISLGVLIVPTLSFANLLCEIGKKQAIERRKLVGDYKIPIYSGMMNFEKAEREIKYLEFMLSMPISIMGIDCEFS
;
A
#
# COMPACT_ATOMS: atom_id res chain seq x y z
N MET A 1 -4.68 -4.91 9.74
CA MET A 1 -4.33 -3.64 9.06
C MET A 1 -3.28 -2.96 9.92
N ILE A 2 -2.13 -2.66 9.33
CA ILE A 2 -0.96 -2.05 9.97
C ILE A 2 -0.80 -0.65 9.36
N PHE A 3 -0.35 0.33 10.15
CA PHE A 3 0.03 1.64 9.64
C PHE A 3 1.55 1.74 9.56
N LYS A 4 2.08 2.04 8.36
CA LYS A 4 3.51 2.19 8.10
C LYS A 4 3.83 3.66 7.83
N HIS A 5 4.90 4.18 8.39
CA HIS A 5 5.30 5.59 8.23
C HIS A 5 6.81 5.74 8.00
N PHE A 6 7.20 6.50 6.98
CA PHE A 6 8.62 6.78 6.72
C PHE A 6 9.25 7.67 7.81
N VAL A 7 10.39 7.25 8.33
CA VAL A 7 11.13 8.06 9.29
C VAL A 7 11.94 9.13 8.53
N GLY A 8 11.58 10.40 8.76
CA GLY A 8 12.30 11.56 8.24
C GLY A 8 12.68 12.54 9.35
N LYS A 9 13.32 13.66 8.97
CA LYS A 9 13.76 14.70 9.92
C LYS A 9 12.61 15.21 10.79
N SER A 10 11.42 15.39 10.20
CA SER A 10 10.21 15.78 10.94
C SER A 10 9.72 14.69 11.89
N THR A 11 9.76 13.41 11.49
CA THR A 11 9.45 12.28 12.39
C THR A 11 10.35 12.32 13.63
N LEU A 12 11.65 12.54 13.47
CA LEU A 12 12.59 12.57 14.60
C LEU A 12 12.42 13.81 15.49
N LYS A 13 12.05 14.96 14.92
CA LYS A 13 12.04 16.26 15.64
C LYS A 13 10.65 16.71 16.12
N GLU A 14 9.61 16.50 15.33
CA GLU A 14 8.30 17.16 15.46
C GLU A 14 7.15 16.19 15.71
N GLY A 15 7.37 14.89 15.48
CA GLY A 15 6.33 13.87 15.51
C GLY A 15 5.93 13.39 14.11
N LEU A 16 4.99 12.46 14.04
CA LEU A 16 4.56 11.85 12.78
C LEU A 16 3.15 12.29 12.41
N THR A 17 2.92 12.50 11.11
CA THR A 17 1.61 12.86 10.56
C THR A 17 0.90 11.58 10.12
N ILE A 18 -0.38 11.45 10.46
CA ILE A 18 -1.21 10.32 10.05
C ILE A 18 -1.89 10.67 8.73
N SER A 19 -1.82 9.78 7.75
CA SER A 19 -2.51 9.98 6.46
C SER A 19 -4.03 9.93 6.66
N ARG A 20 -4.77 10.68 5.83
CA ARG A 20 -6.23 10.79 5.93
C ARG A 20 -6.93 9.43 5.95
N ASP A 21 -6.43 8.47 5.18
CA ASP A 21 -7.03 7.15 5.07
C ASP A 21 -6.89 6.31 6.36
N PHE A 22 -5.92 6.65 7.23
CA PHE A 22 -5.70 5.99 8.51
C PHE A 22 -6.34 6.72 9.69
N GLU A 23 -6.96 7.89 9.49
CA GLU A 23 -7.55 8.66 10.59
C GLU A 23 -8.65 7.88 11.32
N GLY A 24 -9.46 7.09 10.58
CA GLY A 24 -10.47 6.20 11.16
C GLY A 24 -9.85 5.04 11.95
N TRP A 25 -8.74 4.48 11.47
CA TRP A 25 -8.01 3.41 12.16
C TRP A 25 -7.46 3.88 13.52
N PHE A 26 -6.96 5.12 13.58
CA PHE A 26 -6.53 5.77 14.83
C PHE A 26 -7.67 6.31 15.69
N GLU A 27 -8.93 6.24 15.22
CA GLU A 27 -10.08 6.91 15.86
C GLU A 27 -9.75 8.36 16.22
N SER A 28 -9.28 9.07 15.20
CA SER A 28 -8.63 10.36 15.36
C SER A 28 -9.54 11.39 16.02
N PRO A 29 -9.00 12.25 16.92
CA PRO A 29 -9.79 13.28 17.57
C PRO A 29 -10.45 14.26 16.59
N GLU A 30 -11.49 14.93 17.07
CA GLU A 30 -12.08 16.08 16.41
C GLU A 30 -11.09 17.26 16.32
N LYS A 31 -11.42 18.24 15.47
CA LYS A 31 -10.55 19.39 15.19
C LYS A 31 -10.24 20.19 16.46
N GLY A 32 -8.96 20.36 16.75
CA GLY A 32 -8.49 21.05 17.95
C GLY A 32 -8.43 20.17 19.21
N CYS A 33 -8.98 18.95 19.16
CA CYS A 33 -8.92 18.01 20.26
C CYS A 33 -7.62 17.19 20.26
N LYS A 34 -7.28 16.67 21.44
CA LYS A 34 -6.13 15.80 21.67
C LYS A 34 -6.48 14.68 22.66
N ARG A 35 -5.85 13.53 22.50
CA ARG A 35 -5.99 12.35 23.36
C ARG A 35 -4.62 11.75 23.66
N GLN A 36 -4.44 11.17 24.83
CA GLN A 36 -3.23 10.39 25.12
C GLN A 36 -3.36 9.01 24.50
N ILE A 37 -2.27 8.52 23.91
CA ILE A 37 -2.13 7.15 23.45
C ILE A 37 -0.86 6.56 24.03
N LYS A 38 -0.88 5.27 24.29
CA LYS A 38 0.23 4.48 24.76
C LYS A 38 0.97 3.88 23.56
N LEU A 39 2.27 4.08 23.50
CA LEU A 39 3.16 3.46 22.51
C LEU A 39 4.07 2.50 23.25
N SER A 40 4.05 1.23 22.85
CA SER A 40 4.98 0.19 23.33
C SER A 40 6.03 -0.05 22.24
N PHE A 41 7.31 -0.01 22.58
CA PHE A 41 8.46 -0.06 21.65
C PHE A 41 9.66 -0.73 22.33
N ASP A 42 10.66 -1.19 21.56
CA ASP A 42 11.89 -1.79 22.09
C ASP A 42 11.59 -2.94 23.08
N ASP A 43 10.72 -3.86 22.64
CA ASP A 43 10.12 -5.02 23.32
C ASP A 43 9.35 -4.76 24.63
N ASP A 44 9.85 -3.90 25.53
CA ASP A 44 9.29 -3.68 26.87
C ASP A 44 9.15 -2.21 27.29
N LYS A 45 9.56 -1.25 26.44
CA LYS A 45 9.46 0.18 26.78
C LYS A 45 8.10 0.75 26.41
N GLU A 46 7.63 1.68 27.23
CA GLU A 46 6.33 2.31 27.02
C GLU A 46 6.39 3.81 27.22
N VAL A 47 5.61 4.53 26.41
CA VAL A 47 5.48 5.98 26.52
C VAL A 47 4.07 6.44 26.23
N PHE A 48 3.61 7.49 26.92
CA PHE A 48 2.40 8.20 26.53
C PHE A 48 2.72 9.31 25.54
N ALA A 49 2.19 9.21 24.33
CA ALA A 49 2.24 10.22 23.28
C ALA A 49 0.88 10.92 23.13
N THR A 50 0.87 12.05 22.44
CA THR A 50 -0.36 12.81 22.20
C THR A 50 -0.83 12.64 20.76
N LEU A 51 -1.96 11.97 20.57
CA LEU A 51 -2.70 11.97 19.31
C LEU A 51 -3.53 13.25 19.23
N ARG A 52 -3.35 14.07 18.20
CA ARG A 52 -4.06 15.36 18.06
C ARG A 52 -4.49 15.62 16.63
N ARG A 53 -5.59 16.36 16.46
CA ARG A 53 -5.94 16.99 15.19
C ARG A 53 -5.65 18.48 15.26
N LEU A 54 -4.80 18.99 14.37
CA LEU A 54 -4.44 20.41 14.40
C LEU A 54 -5.65 21.30 14.10
N ASN A 55 -5.75 22.41 14.82
CA ASN A 55 -6.75 23.44 14.56
C ASN A 55 -6.29 24.40 13.46
N ASN A 56 -6.03 23.89 12.26
CA ASN A 56 -5.71 24.68 11.07
C ASN A 56 -6.65 24.33 9.90
N ALA A 57 -6.51 25.02 8.77
CA ALA A 57 -7.36 24.78 7.59
C ALA A 57 -7.25 23.33 7.07
N VAL A 58 -6.06 22.73 7.18
CA VAL A 58 -5.77 21.37 6.68
C VAL A 58 -6.31 20.28 7.62
N GLY A 59 -6.31 20.55 8.92
CA GLY A 59 -6.84 19.67 9.96
C GLY A 59 -6.13 18.32 10.06
N HIS A 60 -4.82 18.24 9.77
CA HIS A 60 -4.10 16.96 9.77
C HIS A 60 -3.96 16.39 11.18
N VAL A 61 -3.93 15.06 11.24
CA VAL A 61 -3.76 14.30 12.48
C VAL A 61 -2.29 14.00 12.70
N GLN A 62 -1.83 14.08 13.95
CA GLN A 62 -0.44 13.90 14.32
C GLN A 62 -0.31 13.11 15.63
N ILE A 63 0.69 12.23 15.72
CA ILE A 63 1.20 11.72 16.99
C ILE A 63 2.41 12.56 17.40
N LYS A 64 2.30 13.22 18.56
CA LYS A 64 3.32 14.13 19.10
C LYS A 64 4.00 13.56 20.34
N TYR A 65 5.32 13.62 20.36
CA TYR A 65 6.19 13.08 21.42
C TYR A 65 7.43 13.97 21.70
N GLU A 66 7.29 15.29 21.61
CA GLU A 66 8.40 16.25 21.76
C GLU A 66 8.77 16.60 23.21
N THR A 67 7.96 16.22 24.20
CA THR A 67 8.20 16.69 25.58
C THR A 67 9.28 15.85 26.27
N LYS A 68 9.82 16.36 27.38
CA LYS A 68 10.77 15.60 28.23
C LYS A 68 10.20 14.24 28.67
N LYS A 69 8.87 14.11 28.76
CA LYS A 69 8.19 12.85 29.13
C LYS A 69 8.32 11.75 28.07
N GLN A 70 8.65 12.10 26.83
CA GLN A 70 8.85 11.15 25.74
C GLN A 70 10.31 11.10 25.27
N LYS A 71 11.26 11.44 26.16
CA LYS A 71 12.69 11.43 25.84
C LYS A 71 13.18 10.04 25.39
N ASP A 72 12.67 8.97 25.99
CA ASP A 72 13.18 7.62 25.75
C ASP A 72 12.74 7.10 24.38
N PHE A 73 11.50 7.40 23.97
CA PHE A 73 11.02 7.10 22.62
C PHE A 73 11.77 7.89 21.55
N ARG A 74 12.05 9.18 21.79
CA ARG A 74 12.88 9.97 20.86
C ARG A 74 14.31 9.46 20.80
N LYS A 75 14.88 9.06 21.93
CA LYS A 75 16.22 8.48 21.98
C LYS A 75 16.26 7.20 21.15
N TRP A 76 15.31 6.29 21.34
CA TRP A 76 15.16 5.08 20.54
C TRP A 76 15.02 5.39 19.03
N LEU A 77 14.15 6.34 18.64
CA LEU A 77 14.04 6.76 17.23
C LEU A 77 15.37 7.28 16.66
N ASN A 78 16.13 8.08 17.43
CA ASN A 78 17.42 8.58 16.97
C ASN A 78 18.51 7.50 16.96
N GLU A 79 18.48 6.54 17.88
CA GLU A 79 19.42 5.40 17.90
C GLU A 79 19.20 4.47 16.71
N LYS A 80 17.93 4.22 16.35
CA LYS A 80 17.56 3.33 15.24
C LYS A 80 17.71 3.99 13.88
N PHE A 81 17.27 5.24 13.73
CA PHE A 81 17.19 5.91 12.43
C PHE A 81 18.19 7.06 12.23
N GLY A 82 18.86 7.53 13.28
CA GLY A 82 19.93 8.52 13.17
C GLY A 82 21.15 7.90 12.48
N GLY A 83 21.52 8.42 11.32
CA GLY A 83 22.71 7.97 10.59
C GLY A 83 24.00 8.65 11.10
N LEU A 84 25.09 8.40 10.39
CA LEU A 84 26.39 9.03 10.66
C LEU A 84 26.35 10.51 10.23
N GLY A 85 26.02 11.40 11.17
CA GLY A 85 25.98 12.86 11.01
C GLY A 85 24.55 13.45 10.98
N ASP A 86 24.43 14.74 11.32
CA ASP A 86 23.15 15.46 11.50
C ASP A 86 22.21 15.48 10.27
N ASP A 87 22.75 15.13 9.09
CA ASP A 87 22.01 15.14 7.82
C ASP A 87 21.70 13.76 7.24
N ASN A 88 22.31 12.69 7.76
CA ASN A 88 22.08 11.33 7.27
C ASN A 88 21.03 10.63 8.16
N ILE A 89 19.82 10.43 7.63
CA ILE A 89 18.82 9.55 8.25
C ILE A 89 18.87 8.22 7.53
N ARG A 90 18.98 7.12 8.27
CA ARG A 90 18.88 5.77 7.69
C ARG A 90 17.48 5.60 7.10
N ASN A 91 17.40 5.10 5.87
CA ASN A 91 16.09 4.77 5.30
C ASN A 91 15.45 3.68 6.15
N GLY A 92 14.20 3.90 6.51
CA GLY A 92 13.49 2.99 7.38
C GLY A 92 12.06 3.44 7.64
N LEU A 93 11.31 2.52 8.20
CA LEU A 93 9.89 2.66 8.51
C LEU A 93 9.66 2.41 9.99
N ILE A 94 8.58 2.98 10.49
CA ILE A 94 7.97 2.52 11.74
C ILE A 94 6.62 1.89 11.40
N GLU A 95 6.36 0.72 11.96
CA GLU A 95 5.08 0.04 11.89
C GLU A 95 4.29 0.27 13.18
N PHE A 96 3.00 0.52 13.03
CA PHE A 96 2.07 0.59 14.15
C PHE A 96 1.10 -0.59 14.08
N HIS A 97 1.09 -1.38 15.16
CA HIS A 97 0.12 -2.44 15.39
C HIS A 97 -0.85 -1.98 16.46
N LYS A 98 -2.14 -1.90 16.11
CA LYS A 98 -3.19 -1.48 17.05
C LYS A 98 -3.46 -2.60 18.05
N LEU A 99 -3.17 -2.37 19.33
CA LEU A 99 -3.47 -3.28 20.43
C LEU A 99 -4.84 -2.99 21.04
N SER A 100 -5.20 -1.71 21.14
CA SER A 100 -6.53 -1.23 21.55
C SER A 100 -6.80 0.15 20.94
N ARG A 101 -7.91 0.79 21.33
CA ARG A 101 -8.23 2.17 20.92
C ARG A 101 -7.09 3.16 21.17
N ASP A 102 -6.42 3.02 22.30
CA ASP A 102 -5.44 3.97 22.83
C ASP A 102 -4.08 3.34 23.10
N ALA A 103 -3.82 2.14 22.58
CA ALA A 103 -2.53 1.46 22.72
C ALA A 103 -2.05 0.87 21.40
N PHE A 104 -0.80 1.13 21.08
CA PHE A 104 -0.16 0.70 19.83
C PHE A 104 1.23 0.12 20.13
N LYS A 105 1.55 -1.02 19.52
CA LYS A 105 2.94 -1.50 19.42
C LYS A 105 3.61 -0.80 18.25
N VAL A 106 4.84 -0.34 18.44
CA VAL A 106 5.65 0.32 17.44
C VAL A 106 6.90 -0.51 17.19
N GLU A 107 7.10 -0.90 15.95
CA GLU A 107 8.26 -1.69 15.50
C GLU A 107 9.05 -0.88 14.46
N GLU A 108 10.37 -0.98 14.50
CA GLU A 108 11.26 -0.39 13.51
C GLU A 108 11.55 -1.36 12.36
N ILE A 109 11.75 -0.79 11.17
CA ILE A 109 12.29 -1.52 10.02
C ILE A 109 13.36 -0.64 9.39
N ILE A 110 14.57 -1.15 9.24
CA ILE A 110 15.72 -0.40 8.75
C ILE A 110 16.24 -1.04 7.46
N GLU A 111 16.45 -0.21 6.42
CA GLU A 111 17.03 -0.65 5.16
C GLU A 111 18.42 -1.28 5.38
N GLY A 112 18.57 -2.54 4.97
CA GLY A 112 19.84 -3.27 5.02
C GLY A 112 20.17 -4.00 6.32
N GLU A 113 19.31 -3.93 7.35
CA GLU A 113 19.49 -4.71 8.60
C GLU A 113 18.75 -6.07 8.57
N GLU A 114 17.72 -6.21 7.73
CA GLU A 114 16.98 -7.45 7.49
C GLU A 114 17.31 -8.09 6.13
N LYS A 115 16.87 -9.33 5.90
CA LYS A 115 16.74 -9.83 4.53
C LYS A 115 15.90 -8.83 3.74
N GLU A 116 16.25 -8.63 2.47
CA GLU A 116 15.49 -7.69 1.65
C GLU A 116 14.00 -8.05 1.71
N PRO A 117 13.16 -7.15 2.23
CA PRO A 117 11.74 -7.42 2.40
C PRO A 117 11.13 -7.72 1.04
N LYS A 118 10.12 -8.57 1.01
CA LYS A 118 9.48 -9.01 -0.24
C LYS A 118 8.03 -8.60 -0.27
N LEU A 119 7.45 -8.54 -1.46
CA LEU A 119 6.00 -8.40 -1.58
C LEU A 119 5.34 -9.72 -1.22
N LYS A 120 4.09 -9.65 -0.77
CA LYS A 120 3.24 -10.81 -0.54
C LYS A 120 1.80 -10.52 -0.88
N ILE A 121 1.03 -11.57 -1.17
CA ILE A 121 -0.43 -11.50 -1.17
C ILE A 121 -0.88 -11.55 0.29
N GLU A 122 -1.18 -10.38 0.86
CA GLU A 122 -1.61 -10.23 2.25
C GLU A 122 -3.12 -10.49 2.40
N LYS A 123 -3.91 -10.11 1.38
CA LYS A 123 -5.35 -10.30 1.38
C LYS A 123 -5.85 -10.86 0.06
N GLN A 124 -6.93 -11.62 0.12
CA GLN A 124 -7.63 -12.10 -1.07
C GLN A 124 -9.13 -12.10 -0.81
N TYR A 125 -9.90 -11.62 -1.78
CA TYR A 125 -11.36 -11.63 -1.77
C TYR A 125 -11.85 -12.26 -3.07
N PHE A 126 -12.81 -13.18 -2.96
CA PHE A 126 -13.47 -13.79 -4.11
C PHE A 126 -14.90 -13.30 -4.23
N HIS A 127 -15.20 -12.71 -5.37
CA HIS A 127 -16.56 -12.47 -5.83
C HIS A 127 -16.98 -13.65 -6.70
N GLN A 128 -17.89 -14.47 -6.19
CA GLN A 128 -18.33 -15.75 -6.76
C GLN A 128 -17.20 -16.81 -6.86
N GLU A 129 -17.58 -18.06 -6.63
CA GLU A 129 -16.68 -19.20 -6.77
C GLU A 129 -16.52 -19.56 -8.26
N PRO A 130 -15.30 -19.80 -8.74
CA PRO A 130 -15.11 -20.29 -10.10
C PRO A 130 -15.44 -21.78 -10.22
N GLU A 131 -15.97 -22.19 -11.38
CA GLU A 131 -16.35 -23.59 -11.64
C GLU A 131 -15.16 -24.51 -11.95
N ASP A 132 -14.10 -24.01 -12.60
CA ASP A 132 -12.92 -24.78 -13.02
C ASP A 132 -11.75 -24.61 -12.03
N LEU A 133 -11.78 -25.39 -10.94
CA LEU A 133 -10.90 -25.18 -9.79
C LEU A 133 -9.42 -25.57 -10.05
N GLU A 134 -9.13 -26.56 -10.89
CA GLU A 134 -7.76 -27.08 -11.04
C GLU A 134 -6.86 -26.10 -11.83
N GLU A 135 -7.33 -25.65 -13.00
CA GLU A 135 -6.59 -24.70 -13.83
C GLU A 135 -6.45 -23.34 -13.12
N ILE A 136 -7.52 -22.90 -12.46
CA ILE A 136 -7.53 -21.66 -11.71
C ILE A 136 -6.59 -21.72 -10.51
N SER A 137 -6.59 -22.82 -9.76
CA SER A 137 -5.66 -23.00 -8.65
C SER A 137 -4.20 -22.89 -9.10
N THR A 138 -3.86 -23.51 -10.24
CA THR A 138 -2.52 -23.41 -10.82
C THR A 138 -2.16 -21.96 -11.16
N ALA A 139 -3.06 -21.23 -11.83
CA ALA A 139 -2.82 -19.84 -12.20
C ALA A 139 -2.69 -18.93 -10.96
N LEU A 140 -3.52 -19.12 -9.93
CA LEU A 140 -3.46 -18.37 -8.68
C LEU A 140 -2.16 -18.64 -7.90
N SER A 141 -1.68 -19.89 -7.90
CA SER A 141 -0.38 -20.23 -7.32
C SER A 141 0.76 -19.52 -8.04
N GLU A 142 0.75 -19.50 -9.38
CA GLU A 142 1.77 -18.78 -10.13
C GLU A 142 1.75 -17.28 -9.86
N ILE A 143 0.57 -16.66 -9.76
CA ILE A 143 0.44 -15.24 -9.40
C ILE A 143 1.07 -15.00 -8.03
N LYS A 144 0.78 -15.86 -7.05
CA LYS A 144 1.38 -15.77 -5.72
C LYS A 144 2.90 -15.84 -5.79
N ASP A 145 3.45 -16.81 -6.52
CA ASP A 145 4.90 -16.98 -6.70
C ASP A 145 5.56 -15.84 -7.48
N ILE A 146 4.84 -15.18 -8.40
CA ILE A 146 5.32 -13.96 -9.06
C ILE A 146 5.47 -12.87 -8.01
N ILE A 147 4.42 -12.60 -7.24
CA ILE A 147 4.40 -11.48 -6.29
C ILE A 147 5.41 -11.71 -5.17
N THR A 148 5.48 -12.91 -4.59
CA THR A 148 6.44 -13.23 -3.52
C THR A 148 7.89 -13.25 -3.98
N GLY A 149 8.14 -13.27 -5.30
CA GLY A 149 9.46 -13.14 -5.89
C GLY A 149 9.97 -11.70 -6.01
N ILE A 150 9.13 -10.68 -5.73
CA ILE A 150 9.49 -9.27 -5.92
C ILE A 150 10.01 -8.69 -4.61
N ASP A 151 11.23 -8.16 -4.63
CA ASP A 151 11.80 -7.45 -3.49
C ASP A 151 11.17 -6.04 -3.35
N PHE A 152 10.84 -5.66 -2.12
CA PHE A 152 10.47 -4.30 -1.76
C PHE A 152 11.72 -3.42 -1.69
N LYS A 153 11.62 -2.23 -2.27
CA LYS A 153 12.69 -1.22 -2.27
C LYS A 153 12.14 0.09 -1.72
N PHE A 154 12.79 0.61 -0.67
CA PHE A 154 12.36 1.82 0.06
C PHE A 154 12.25 3.07 -0.82
N ASN A 155 13.01 3.12 -1.92
CA ASN A 155 13.09 4.28 -2.82
C ASN A 155 12.43 4.03 -4.18
N GLU A 156 11.71 2.92 -4.35
CA GLU A 156 11.04 2.63 -5.62
C GLU A 156 9.56 3.01 -5.62
N LYS A 157 9.09 3.48 -6.78
CA LYS A 157 7.71 3.95 -6.99
C LYS A 157 6.88 2.91 -7.74
N GLN A 158 5.59 3.20 -7.91
CA GLN A 158 4.61 2.36 -8.63
C GLN A 158 5.13 1.75 -9.94
N ASN A 159 5.79 2.54 -10.78
CA ASN A 159 6.30 2.06 -12.08
C ASN A 159 7.29 0.89 -11.95
N TYR A 160 8.12 0.88 -10.92
CA TYR A 160 9.05 -0.21 -10.65
C TYR A 160 8.29 -1.51 -10.39
N TYR A 161 7.28 -1.46 -9.51
CA TYR A 161 6.47 -2.62 -9.17
C TYR A 161 5.64 -3.11 -10.36
N ASN A 162 5.03 -2.20 -11.13
CA ASN A 162 4.37 -2.55 -12.39
C ASN A 162 5.31 -3.30 -13.36
N GLN A 163 6.56 -2.82 -13.48
CA GLN A 163 7.56 -3.47 -14.32
C GLN A 163 7.94 -4.85 -13.77
N LYS A 164 8.17 -4.99 -12.46
CA LYS A 164 8.55 -6.28 -11.84
C LYS A 164 7.46 -7.33 -11.95
N VAL A 165 6.20 -6.92 -11.78
CA VAL A 165 5.03 -7.78 -12.00
C VAL A 165 5.00 -8.24 -13.46
N LYS A 166 5.17 -7.32 -14.42
CA LYS A 166 5.22 -7.65 -15.86
C LYS A 166 6.35 -8.63 -16.20
N GLU A 167 7.56 -8.40 -15.67
CA GLU A 167 8.70 -9.32 -15.84
C GLU A 167 8.39 -10.72 -15.31
N GLY A 168 7.79 -10.83 -14.12
CA GLY A 168 7.43 -12.10 -13.51
C GLY A 168 6.38 -12.89 -14.29
N PHE A 169 5.40 -12.20 -14.88
CA PHE A 169 4.40 -12.81 -15.77
C PHE A 169 5.02 -13.28 -17.09
N LEU A 170 5.88 -12.46 -17.72
CA LEU A 170 6.57 -12.82 -18.97
C LEU A 170 7.45 -14.06 -18.80
N LEU A 171 8.18 -14.18 -17.69
CA LEU A 171 9.01 -15.35 -17.38
C LEU A 171 8.20 -16.66 -17.24
N ARG A 172 6.91 -16.55 -16.91
CA ARG A 172 5.98 -17.68 -16.82
C ARG A 172 5.11 -17.85 -18.07
N ASN A 173 5.54 -17.24 -19.20
CA ASN A 173 4.87 -17.32 -20.49
C ASN A 173 3.40 -16.84 -20.48
N TRP A 174 3.06 -15.89 -19.61
CA TRP A 174 1.76 -15.23 -19.69
C TRP A 174 1.71 -14.26 -20.88
N GLU A 175 0.57 -14.24 -21.57
CA GLU A 175 0.35 -13.33 -22.70
C GLU A 175 0.17 -11.90 -22.18
N CYS A 176 1.00 -10.96 -22.61
CA CYS A 176 0.93 -9.56 -22.17
C CYS A 176 0.24 -8.65 -23.19
N GLU A 177 -0.47 -7.63 -22.71
CA GLU A 177 -1.08 -6.55 -23.52
C GLU A 177 -1.97 -7.07 -24.68
N LYS A 178 -2.61 -8.22 -24.48
CA LYS A 178 -3.44 -8.85 -25.50
C LYS A 178 -4.78 -8.12 -25.60
N ARG A 179 -5.27 -7.94 -26.83
CA ARG A 179 -6.61 -7.38 -27.03
C ARG A 179 -7.65 -8.31 -26.42
N VAL A 180 -8.53 -7.76 -25.60
CA VAL A 180 -9.68 -8.47 -25.03
C VAL A 180 -10.67 -8.79 -26.15
N ILE A 181 -10.91 -7.82 -27.02
CA ILE A 181 -11.75 -7.91 -28.20
C ILE A 181 -10.93 -7.38 -29.39
N LYS A 182 -10.80 -8.14 -30.48
CA LYS A 182 -9.94 -7.75 -31.61
C LYS A 182 -10.35 -6.40 -32.20
N GLU A 183 -11.66 -6.18 -32.29
CA GLU A 183 -12.29 -4.99 -32.86
C GLU A 183 -12.20 -3.77 -31.94
N LEU A 184 -11.99 -3.96 -30.63
CA LEU A 184 -11.84 -2.87 -29.67
C LEU A 184 -10.35 -2.65 -29.37
N GLY A 185 -9.97 -1.39 -29.13
CA GLY A 185 -8.62 -1.05 -28.67
C GLY A 185 -8.31 -1.48 -27.23
N LEU A 186 -9.19 -2.26 -26.60
CA LEU A 186 -9.13 -2.62 -25.19
C LEU A 186 -8.18 -3.80 -24.99
N LYS A 187 -7.09 -3.57 -24.24
CA LYS A 187 -6.09 -4.59 -23.90
C LYS A 187 -6.21 -4.97 -22.43
N CYS A 188 -5.93 -6.23 -22.14
CA CYS A 188 -5.69 -6.70 -20.78
C CYS A 188 -4.20 -6.70 -20.49
N ASP A 189 -3.81 -6.54 -19.22
CA ASP A 189 -2.41 -6.58 -18.84
C ASP A 189 -1.81 -7.96 -19.07
N PHE A 190 -2.40 -9.01 -18.48
CA PHE A 190 -1.92 -10.38 -18.58
C PHE A 190 -3.05 -11.37 -18.78
N ARG A 191 -2.77 -12.44 -19.54
CA ARG A 191 -3.70 -13.56 -19.69
C ARG A 191 -2.97 -14.88 -19.82
N ARG A 192 -3.51 -15.90 -19.17
CA ARG A 192 -3.12 -17.28 -19.39
C ARG A 192 -4.36 -18.15 -19.37
N LYS A 193 -4.60 -18.81 -20.50
CA LYS A 193 -5.78 -19.66 -20.71
C LYS A 193 -7.08 -18.95 -20.26
N LYS A 194 -7.81 -19.49 -19.28
CA LYS A 194 -9.08 -18.95 -18.76
C LYS A 194 -8.93 -17.90 -17.64
N VAL A 195 -7.72 -17.44 -17.34
CA VAL A 195 -7.48 -16.41 -16.30
C VAL A 195 -6.91 -15.15 -16.93
N GLN A 196 -7.53 -14.00 -16.64
CA GLN A 196 -7.00 -12.68 -16.99
C GLN A 196 -6.68 -11.92 -15.71
N VAL A 197 -5.55 -11.22 -15.73
CA VAL A 197 -5.05 -10.41 -14.61
C VAL A 197 -4.92 -8.96 -15.07
N GLU A 198 -5.36 -8.04 -14.22
CA GLU A 198 -5.03 -6.60 -14.31
C GLU A 198 -4.30 -6.21 -13.02
N ALA A 199 -3.19 -5.47 -13.15
CA ALA A 199 -2.37 -5.06 -12.01
C ALA A 199 -2.33 -3.54 -11.89
N GLU A 200 -3.02 -2.98 -10.90
CA GLU A 200 -3.26 -1.54 -10.79
C GLU A 200 -2.63 -0.96 -9.52
N PHE A 201 -1.49 -0.29 -9.69
CA PHE A 201 -0.79 0.47 -8.65
C PHE A 201 -1.00 1.99 -8.79
N GLY A 202 -1.87 2.42 -9.71
CA GLY A 202 -2.10 3.82 -10.07
C GLY A 202 -3.42 4.35 -9.52
N ASN A 203 -4.26 4.89 -10.41
CA ASN A 203 -5.39 5.75 -10.03
C ASN A 203 -6.51 4.96 -9.35
N ALA A 204 -7.03 5.47 -8.23
CA ALA A 204 -8.15 4.90 -7.48
C ALA A 204 -9.47 4.66 -8.26
N ARG A 205 -9.59 5.12 -9.52
CA ARG A 205 -10.75 4.88 -10.38
C ARG A 205 -10.50 3.91 -11.55
N ALA A 206 -9.25 3.53 -11.79
CA ALA A 206 -8.90 2.71 -12.96
C ALA A 206 -9.57 1.33 -12.93
N TYR A 207 -9.73 0.75 -11.74
CA TYR A 207 -10.29 -0.59 -11.55
C TYR A 207 -11.72 -0.81 -12.08
N TYR A 208 -12.54 0.25 -12.21
CA TYR A 208 -13.86 0.12 -12.86
C TYR A 208 -13.72 -0.31 -14.32
N GLN A 209 -12.71 0.20 -15.02
CA GLN A 209 -12.44 -0.20 -16.40
C GLN A 209 -11.98 -1.66 -16.45
N ASP A 210 -11.20 -2.09 -15.47
CA ASP A 210 -10.73 -3.48 -15.36
C ASP A 210 -11.88 -4.47 -15.16
N TYR A 211 -12.86 -4.13 -14.32
CA TYR A 211 -14.08 -4.93 -14.19
C TYR A 211 -14.86 -5.05 -15.50
N ILE A 212 -14.95 -3.96 -16.28
CA ILE A 212 -15.57 -4.02 -17.61
C ILE A 212 -14.75 -4.86 -18.58
N LYS A 213 -13.41 -4.80 -18.53
CA LYS A 213 -12.53 -5.68 -19.33
C LYS A 213 -12.80 -7.15 -19.01
N PHE A 214 -12.88 -7.51 -17.72
CA PHE A 214 -13.20 -8.86 -17.29
C PHE A 214 -14.56 -9.31 -17.81
N LEU A 215 -15.60 -8.49 -17.61
CA LEU A 215 -16.96 -8.82 -18.05
C LEU A 215 -17.05 -9.06 -19.56
N LEU A 216 -16.38 -8.23 -20.35
CA LEU A 216 -16.32 -8.40 -21.81
C LEU A 216 -15.59 -9.68 -22.24
N ALA A 217 -14.50 -10.04 -21.55
CA ALA A 217 -13.77 -11.27 -21.81
C ALA A 217 -14.60 -12.52 -21.41
N TYR A 218 -15.25 -12.46 -20.25
CA TYR A 218 -16.07 -13.53 -19.71
C TYR A 218 -17.29 -13.81 -20.58
N ASN A 219 -18.03 -12.77 -20.98
CA ASN A 219 -19.20 -12.90 -21.85
C ASN A 219 -18.89 -13.45 -23.25
N ARG A 220 -17.61 -13.47 -23.64
CA ARG A 220 -17.13 -14.10 -24.89
C ARG A 220 -16.52 -15.49 -24.68
N GLY A 221 -16.59 -16.03 -23.46
CA GLY A 221 -16.01 -17.32 -23.10
C GLY A 221 -14.47 -17.33 -23.16
N ILE A 222 -13.82 -16.17 -23.14
CA ILE A 222 -12.35 -16.06 -23.21
C ILE A 222 -11.73 -16.40 -21.86
N ILE A 223 -12.37 -15.98 -20.78
CA ILE A 223 -11.94 -16.23 -19.40
C ILE A 223 -13.07 -16.83 -18.58
N SER A 224 -12.69 -17.50 -17.50
CA SER A 224 -13.57 -17.99 -16.43
C SER A 224 -13.29 -17.28 -15.10
N LEU A 225 -12.16 -16.56 -14.98
CA LEU A 225 -11.79 -15.78 -13.80
C LEU A 225 -11.07 -14.48 -14.19
N GLY A 226 -11.52 -13.35 -13.64
CA GLY A 226 -10.76 -12.10 -13.60
C GLY A 226 -9.98 -11.97 -12.29
N VAL A 227 -8.74 -11.51 -12.34
CA VAL A 227 -7.92 -11.26 -11.14
C VAL A 227 -7.47 -9.81 -11.12
N LEU A 228 -7.88 -9.07 -10.11
CA LEU A 228 -7.43 -7.70 -9.87
C LEU A 228 -6.35 -7.69 -8.79
N ILE A 229 -5.13 -7.32 -9.17
CA ILE A 229 -4.00 -7.18 -8.27
C ILE A 229 -3.83 -5.70 -7.91
N VAL A 230 -3.93 -5.37 -6.62
CA VAL A 230 -3.84 -4.01 -6.10
C VAL A 230 -3.06 -3.99 -4.79
N PRO A 231 -2.42 -2.88 -4.39
CA PRO A 231 -1.79 -2.79 -3.08
C PRO A 231 -2.86 -2.79 -1.96
N THR A 232 -2.50 -3.21 -0.75
CA THR A 232 -3.29 -2.91 0.46
C THR A 232 -3.30 -1.41 0.72
N LEU A 233 -4.23 -0.92 1.55
CA LEU A 233 -4.25 0.49 1.93
C LEU A 233 -2.94 0.93 2.60
N SER A 234 -2.33 0.05 3.39
CA SER A 234 -1.02 0.31 4.00
C SER A 234 0.05 0.52 2.93
N PHE A 235 0.16 -0.42 2.00
CA PHE A 235 1.20 -0.35 0.97
C PHE A 235 0.95 0.77 -0.04
N ALA A 236 -0.32 1.04 -0.37
CA ALA A 236 -0.71 2.15 -1.22
C ALA A 236 -0.29 3.50 -0.61
N ASN A 237 -0.53 3.71 0.69
CA ASN A 237 -0.08 4.91 1.39
C ASN A 237 1.45 5.04 1.38
N LEU A 238 2.16 3.93 1.62
CA LEU A 238 3.61 3.89 1.57
C LEU A 238 4.14 4.35 0.20
N LEU A 239 3.62 3.78 -0.89
CA LEU A 239 4.00 4.17 -2.26
C LEU A 239 3.67 5.63 -2.57
N CYS A 240 2.55 6.14 -2.04
CA CYS A 240 2.18 7.56 -2.18
C CYS A 240 3.18 8.48 -1.46
N GLU A 241 3.64 8.10 -0.27
CA GLU A 241 4.65 8.86 0.48
C GLU A 241 5.99 8.90 -0.24
N ILE A 242 6.46 7.76 -0.76
CA ILE A 242 7.67 7.68 -1.60
C ILE A 242 7.53 8.62 -2.81
N GLY A 243 6.39 8.53 -3.52
CA GLY A 243 6.11 9.38 -4.66
C GLY A 243 6.14 10.89 -4.33
N LYS A 244 5.57 11.28 -3.18
CA LYS A 244 5.60 12.66 -2.68
C LYS A 244 7.01 13.12 -2.33
N LYS A 245 7.79 12.30 -1.60
CA LYS A 245 9.18 12.61 -1.22
C LYS A 245 10.03 12.88 -2.46
N GLN A 246 10.02 11.97 -3.43
CA GLN A 246 10.78 12.13 -4.68
C GLN A 246 10.30 13.32 -5.52
N ALA A 247 8.99 13.60 -5.55
CA ALA A 247 8.47 14.77 -6.24
C ALA A 247 8.97 16.08 -5.62
N ILE A 248 9.04 16.17 -4.27
CA ILE A 248 9.58 17.32 -3.56
C ILE A 248 11.09 17.48 -3.86
N GLU A 249 11.85 16.39 -3.82
CA GLU A 249 13.29 16.40 -4.12
C GLU A 249 13.58 16.87 -5.55
N ARG A 250 12.87 16.31 -6.55
CA ARG A 250 12.98 16.77 -7.94
C ARG A 250 12.65 18.25 -8.11
N ARG A 251 11.70 18.78 -7.34
CA ARG A 251 11.31 20.20 -7.44
C ARG A 251 12.33 21.15 -6.87
N LYS A 252 13.00 20.77 -5.77
CA LYS A 252 14.13 21.55 -5.25
C LYS A 252 15.21 21.73 -6.31
N LEU A 253 15.37 20.74 -7.20
CA LEU A 253 16.32 20.80 -8.32
C LEU A 253 15.81 21.62 -9.50
N VAL A 254 14.50 21.62 -9.78
CA VAL A 254 13.91 22.21 -11.01
C VAL A 254 13.24 23.58 -10.77
N GLY A 255 13.06 24.02 -9.52
CA GLY A 255 12.50 25.34 -9.18
C GLY A 255 10.98 25.48 -9.37
N ASP A 256 10.24 24.38 -9.59
CA ASP A 256 8.78 24.38 -9.77
C ASP A 256 8.06 24.02 -8.46
N TYR A 257 7.13 24.88 -8.03
CA TYR A 257 6.42 24.78 -6.74
C TYR A 257 4.97 24.28 -6.84
N LYS A 258 4.46 23.88 -8.03
CA LYS A 258 3.07 23.39 -8.14
C LYS A 258 2.88 22.03 -7.46
N ILE A 259 2.05 21.95 -6.41
CA ILE A 259 1.74 20.71 -5.67
C ILE A 259 0.99 19.71 -6.58
N PRO A 260 1.43 18.43 -6.71
CA PRO A 260 0.70 17.48 -7.52
C PRO A 260 -0.55 17.06 -6.74
N ILE A 261 -1.72 17.23 -7.36
CA ILE A 261 -2.97 16.76 -6.76
C ILE A 261 -3.02 15.25 -6.96
N TYR A 262 -2.73 14.52 -5.89
CA TYR A 262 -2.78 13.06 -5.91
C TYR A 262 -4.23 12.62 -5.66
N SER A 263 -4.86 11.98 -6.64
CA SER A 263 -6.27 11.55 -6.60
C SER A 263 -6.53 10.28 -5.80
N GLY A 264 -5.57 9.85 -4.98
CA GLY A 264 -5.58 8.57 -4.27
C GLY A 264 -5.13 7.41 -5.17
N MET A 265 -4.53 6.40 -4.54
CA MET A 265 -4.12 5.16 -5.20
C MET A 265 -5.20 4.11 -5.04
N MET A 266 -5.38 3.27 -6.07
CA MET A 266 -6.21 2.09 -5.95
C MET A 266 -5.70 1.18 -4.82
N ASN A 267 -6.61 0.60 -4.04
CA ASN A 267 -6.24 -0.34 -2.99
C ASN A 267 -7.30 -1.42 -2.76
N PHE A 268 -6.87 -2.51 -2.13
CA PHE A 268 -7.70 -3.67 -1.83
C PHE A 268 -8.97 -3.31 -1.07
N GLU A 269 -8.86 -2.55 0.02
CA GLU A 269 -9.99 -2.19 0.89
C GLU A 269 -11.07 -1.41 0.15
N LYS A 270 -10.65 -0.55 -0.79
CA LYS A 270 -11.56 0.16 -1.68
C LYS A 270 -12.25 -0.80 -2.65
N ALA A 271 -11.49 -1.68 -3.29
CA ALA A 271 -12.01 -2.67 -4.25
C ALA A 271 -13.04 -3.60 -3.61
N GLU A 272 -12.69 -4.19 -2.47
CA GLU A 272 -13.52 -5.11 -1.70
C GLU A 272 -14.81 -4.45 -1.20
N ARG A 273 -14.73 -3.19 -0.76
CA ARG A 273 -15.93 -2.45 -0.36
C ARG A 273 -16.84 -2.18 -1.54
N GLU A 274 -16.28 -1.75 -2.68
CA GLU A 274 -17.05 -1.22 -3.80
C GLU A 274 -17.59 -2.30 -4.73
N ILE A 275 -16.94 -3.46 -4.84
CA ILE A 275 -17.44 -4.59 -5.64
C ILE A 275 -18.82 -5.07 -5.18
N LYS A 276 -19.12 -4.97 -3.88
CA LYS A 276 -20.43 -5.32 -3.28
C LYS A 276 -21.59 -4.51 -3.87
N TYR A 277 -21.32 -3.28 -4.31
CA TYR A 277 -22.31 -2.42 -4.96
C TYR A 277 -22.42 -2.66 -6.47
N LEU A 278 -21.54 -3.49 -7.02
CA LEU A 278 -21.47 -3.84 -8.45
C LEU A 278 -21.89 -5.29 -8.72
N GLU A 279 -22.26 -6.05 -7.68
CA GLU A 279 -22.66 -7.47 -7.81
C GLU A 279 -23.76 -7.69 -8.85
N PHE A 280 -24.68 -6.74 -8.99
CA PHE A 280 -25.77 -6.81 -9.97
C PHE A 280 -25.28 -6.86 -11.43
N MET A 281 -24.10 -6.33 -11.73
CA MET A 281 -23.53 -6.31 -13.08
C MET A 281 -22.42 -7.34 -13.27
N LEU A 282 -21.74 -7.73 -12.20
CA LEU A 282 -20.60 -8.64 -12.24
C LEU A 282 -21.09 -10.07 -12.02
N SER A 283 -21.67 -10.70 -13.05
CA SER A 283 -22.15 -12.09 -12.97
C SER A 283 -21.05 -13.13 -13.23
N MET A 284 -19.80 -12.82 -12.85
CA MET A 284 -18.64 -13.65 -13.16
C MET A 284 -17.70 -13.78 -11.95
N PRO A 285 -16.90 -14.86 -11.85
CA PRO A 285 -15.87 -14.98 -10.83
C PRO A 285 -14.79 -13.91 -10.95
N ILE A 286 -14.51 -13.20 -9.85
CA ILE A 286 -13.43 -12.21 -9.74
C ILE A 286 -12.66 -12.43 -8.44
N SER A 287 -11.34 -12.54 -8.52
CA SER A 287 -10.45 -12.52 -7.35
C SER A 287 -9.79 -11.16 -7.23
N ILE A 288 -9.94 -10.49 -6.09
CA ILE A 288 -9.19 -9.29 -5.75
C ILE A 288 -8.04 -9.72 -4.83
N MET A 289 -6.81 -9.34 -5.17
CA MET A 289 -5.61 -9.66 -4.39
C MET A 289 -4.95 -8.37 -3.90
N GLY A 290 -4.81 -8.27 -2.57
CA GLY A 290 -4.17 -7.16 -1.88
C GLY A 290 -2.70 -7.47 -1.59
N ILE A 291 -1.79 -6.72 -2.20
CA ILE A 291 -0.35 -6.85 -2.02
C ILE A 291 0.14 -5.94 -0.89
N ASP A 292 0.97 -6.49 0.01
CA ASP A 292 1.72 -5.72 0.99
C ASP A 292 3.20 -6.13 0.97
N CYS A 293 4.04 -5.38 1.70
CA CYS A 293 5.41 -5.78 1.98
C CYS A 293 5.48 -6.63 3.25
N GLU A 294 6.32 -7.67 3.20
CA GLU A 294 6.69 -8.54 4.31
C GLU A 294 8.13 -8.24 4.72
N PHE A 295 8.28 -7.85 5.99
CA PHE A 295 9.53 -7.66 6.68
C PHE A 295 9.75 -8.91 7.55
N SER A 296 10.92 -9.54 7.42
CA SER A 296 11.17 -10.93 7.86
C SER A 296 11.92 -11.02 9.17
#